data_AF-A0A359CW90-F1
#
_entry.id   AF-A0A359CW90-F1
#
_cell.length_a   1.000
_cell.length_b   1.000
_cell.length_c   1.000
_cell.angle_alpha   90.00
_cell.angle_beta   90.00
_cell.angle_gamma   90.00
#
_symmetry.space_group_name_H-M   'P 1'
#
loop_
_entity.id
_entity.type
_entity.pdbx_description
1 polymer ?
#
loop_
_entity_poly.entity_id
_entity_poly.type
_entity_poly.pdbx_seq_one_letter_code
_entity_poly.pdbx_strand_id
1 'polypeptide(L)'
;MKTTVLFLTIISFLMLFSPIVQAQKITQIKSEIKDGTIIITYNLHGPEKQKFLISLYAFKNSEDLDEIEITSAKGDVGYGVKPGKKKKIIWNPSNEGISDMQNIKFSLQAMASGVGKKKK
;
A
#
# COMPACT_ATOMS: atom_id res chain seq x y z
N MET A 1 -15.89 -26.82 44.65
CA MET A 1 -16.49 -26.77 43.29
C MET A 1 -17.04 -25.39 42.87
N LYS A 2 -16.84 -24.29 43.62
CA LYS A 2 -17.37 -22.96 43.24
C LYS A 2 -16.34 -22.06 42.51
N THR A 3 -15.04 -22.34 42.65
CA THR A 3 -13.94 -21.56 42.07
C THR A 3 -13.69 -21.85 40.58
N THR A 4 -13.99 -23.07 40.12
CA THR A 4 -13.80 -23.46 38.69
C THR A 4 -14.78 -22.75 37.76
N VAL A 5 -16.00 -22.47 38.22
CA VAL A 5 -17.04 -21.75 37.46
C VAL A 5 -16.70 -20.26 37.31
N LEU A 6 -16.00 -19.69 38.28
CA LEU A 6 -15.56 -18.29 38.30
C LEU A 6 -14.37 -18.06 37.35
N PHE A 7 -13.50 -19.05 37.19
CA PHE A 7 -12.39 -19.00 36.24
C PHE A 7 -12.86 -19.14 34.77
N LEU A 8 -13.88 -19.98 34.52
CA LEU A 8 -14.43 -20.17 33.18
C LEU A 8 -15.16 -18.93 32.65
N THR A 9 -15.83 -18.19 33.53
CA THR A 9 -16.56 -16.97 33.18
C THR A 9 -15.63 -15.80 32.86
N ILE A 10 -14.50 -15.66 33.56
CA ILE A 10 -13.49 -14.63 33.28
C ILE A 10 -12.84 -14.84 31.90
N ILE A 11 -12.55 -16.08 31.51
CA ILE A 11 -11.97 -16.40 30.19
C ILE A 11 -12.97 -16.10 29.06
N SER A 12 -14.27 -16.37 29.28
CA SER A 12 -15.31 -16.06 28.30
C SER A 12 -15.53 -14.55 28.11
N PHE A 13 -15.36 -13.75 29.16
CA PHE A 13 -15.47 -12.29 29.09
C PHE A 13 -14.29 -11.64 28.35
N LEU A 14 -13.09 -12.25 28.38
CA LEU A 14 -11.91 -11.70 27.72
C LEU A 14 -11.94 -11.81 26.18
N MET A 15 -12.72 -12.73 25.60
CA MET A 15 -12.79 -12.93 24.13
C MET A 15 -13.69 -11.92 23.40
N LEU A 16 -14.46 -11.09 24.11
CA LEU A 16 -15.39 -10.14 23.51
C LEU A 16 -14.73 -8.84 23.02
N PHE A 17 -13.43 -8.63 23.33
CA PHE A 17 -12.70 -7.42 22.99
C PHE A 17 -11.53 -7.67 22.03
N SER A 18 -11.70 -8.52 21.02
CA SER A 18 -10.71 -8.59 19.95
C SER A 18 -10.82 -7.32 19.09
N PRO A 19 -9.79 -6.46 19.01
CA PRO A 19 -9.80 -5.35 18.07
C PRO A 19 -9.80 -5.93 16.66
N ILE A 20 -10.79 -5.54 15.86
CA ILE A 20 -10.81 -5.83 14.42
C ILE A 20 -9.71 -4.99 13.79
N VAL A 21 -8.51 -5.57 13.70
CA VAL A 21 -7.38 -4.95 13.00
C VAL A 21 -7.68 -5.03 11.51
N GLN A 22 -8.21 -3.96 10.93
CA GLN A 22 -8.30 -3.82 9.48
C GLN A 22 -6.89 -3.58 8.91
N ALA A 23 -6.29 -4.65 8.37
CA ALA A 23 -5.07 -4.56 7.61
C ALA A 23 -5.28 -3.71 6.34
N GLN A 24 -4.29 -2.88 6.00
CA GLN A 24 -4.32 -2.15 4.74
C GLN A 24 -4.15 -3.08 3.54
N LYS A 25 -4.81 -2.75 2.43
CA LYS A 25 -4.75 -3.56 1.21
C LYS A 25 -4.85 -2.70 -0.03
N ILE A 26 -3.92 -2.90 -0.97
CA ILE A 26 -4.05 -2.38 -2.34
C ILE A 26 -4.76 -3.43 -3.18
N THR A 27 -5.78 -3.03 -3.95
CA THR A 27 -6.50 -3.93 -4.86
C THR A 27 -6.80 -3.26 -6.19
N GLN A 28 -7.21 -4.07 -7.18
CA GLN A 28 -7.67 -3.61 -8.50
C GLN A 28 -6.67 -2.69 -9.21
N ILE A 29 -5.38 -3.05 -9.14
CA ILE A 29 -4.32 -2.33 -9.85
C ILE A 29 -4.54 -2.50 -11.35
N LYS A 30 -4.64 -1.39 -12.06
CA LYS A 30 -4.70 -1.30 -13.52
C LYS A 30 -3.70 -0.25 -13.99
N SER A 31 -3.11 -0.46 -15.15
CA SER A 31 -2.27 0.54 -15.80
C SER A 31 -2.71 0.76 -17.24
N GLU A 32 -2.52 1.97 -17.71
CA GLU A 32 -2.62 2.32 -19.13
C GLU A 32 -1.44 3.23 -19.50
N ILE A 33 -0.98 3.13 -20.74
CA ILE A 33 0.05 4.01 -21.29
C ILE A 33 -0.65 5.08 -22.11
N LYS A 34 -0.34 6.34 -21.81
CA LYS A 34 -0.84 7.50 -22.54
C LYS A 34 0.25 8.55 -22.64
N ASP A 35 0.57 8.95 -23.86
CA ASP A 35 1.52 10.04 -24.14
C ASP A 35 2.87 9.86 -23.40
N GLY A 36 3.45 8.65 -23.46
CA GLY A 36 4.72 8.32 -22.79
C GLY A 36 4.65 8.27 -21.26
N THR A 37 3.44 8.25 -20.71
CA THR A 37 3.19 8.22 -19.26
C THR A 37 2.37 6.99 -18.90
N ILE A 38 2.73 6.34 -17.81
CA ILE A 38 1.95 5.25 -17.21
C ILE A 38 0.98 5.85 -16.20
N ILE A 39 -0.30 5.59 -16.40
CA ILE A 39 -1.38 5.95 -15.49
C ILE A 39 -1.78 4.69 -14.72
N ILE A 40 -1.43 4.62 -13.44
CA ILE A 40 -1.75 3.49 -12.56
C ILE A 40 -2.98 3.87 -11.73
N THR A 41 -4.03 3.05 -11.82
CA THR A 41 -5.24 3.19 -11.02
C THR A 41 -5.37 2.03 -10.04
N TYR A 42 -5.72 2.32 -8.79
CA TYR A 42 -5.85 1.31 -7.74
C TYR A 42 -6.90 1.69 -6.68
N ASN A 43 -7.26 0.72 -5.84
CA ASN A 43 -8.02 0.97 -4.62
C ASN A 43 -7.13 0.78 -3.41
N LEU A 44 -7.26 1.67 -2.43
CA LEU A 44 -6.61 1.59 -1.14
C LEU A 44 -7.66 1.33 -0.06
N HIS A 45 -7.55 0.18 0.61
CA HIS A 45 -8.37 -0.18 1.75
C HIS A 45 -7.57 0.01 3.04
N GLY A 46 -8.24 0.49 4.07
CA GLY A 46 -7.71 0.72 5.41
C GLY A 46 -8.69 1.54 6.23
N PRO A 47 -8.41 1.78 7.52
CA PRO A 47 -9.25 2.61 8.38
C PRO A 47 -9.39 4.03 7.81
N GLU A 48 -10.62 4.56 7.76
CA GLU A 48 -10.96 5.81 7.05
C GLU A 48 -10.11 7.02 7.47
N LYS A 49 -9.77 7.11 8.75
CA LYS A 49 -8.98 8.23 9.32
C LYS A 49 -7.46 8.00 9.20
N GLN A 50 -7.03 6.82 8.78
CA GLN A 50 -5.63 6.48 8.67
C GLN A 50 -5.05 7.02 7.37
N LYS A 51 -3.80 7.48 7.45
CA LYS A 51 -3.01 7.90 6.29
C LYS A 51 -1.94 6.85 6.00
N PHE A 52 -1.61 6.72 4.72
CA PHE A 52 -0.65 5.76 4.21
C PHE A 52 0.49 6.48 3.47
N LEU A 53 1.68 5.89 3.56
CA LEU A 53 2.76 6.07 2.60
C LEU A 53 2.51 5.08 1.46
N ILE A 54 2.38 5.60 0.25
CA ILE A 54 2.29 4.80 -0.97
C ILE A 54 3.61 4.93 -1.71
N SER A 55 4.34 3.83 -1.86
CA SER A 55 5.57 3.78 -2.66
C SER A 55 5.32 2.99 -3.94
N LEU A 56 5.82 3.53 -5.05
CA LEU A 56 5.85 2.88 -6.35
C LEU A 56 7.28 2.40 -6.58
N TYR A 57 7.42 1.14 -6.96
CA TYR A 57 8.70 0.56 -7.36
C TYR A 57 8.59 0.02 -8.77
N ALA A 58 9.70 0.03 -9.51
CA ALA A 58 9.75 -0.60 -10.82
C ALA A 58 11.13 -1.21 -11.10
N PHE A 59 11.15 -2.16 -12.03
CA PHE A 59 12.38 -2.69 -12.59
C PHE A 59 12.79 -1.86 -13.80
N LYS A 60 14.08 -1.56 -13.92
CA LYS A 60 14.57 -0.76 -15.04
C LYS A 60 14.51 -1.56 -16.36
N ASN A 61 14.86 -2.84 -16.30
CA ASN A 61 14.66 -3.82 -17.36
C ASN A 61 13.98 -5.09 -16.83
N SER A 62 13.38 -5.87 -17.72
CA SER A 62 12.69 -7.12 -17.36
C SER A 62 13.59 -8.21 -16.76
N GLU A 63 14.90 -8.10 -17.00
CA GLU A 63 15.96 -9.01 -16.54
C GLU A 63 16.63 -8.54 -15.23
N ASP A 64 16.40 -7.29 -14.82
CA ASP A 64 16.98 -6.76 -13.61
C ASP A 64 16.34 -7.42 -12.37
N LEU A 65 17.15 -7.66 -11.34
CA LEU A 65 16.71 -8.21 -10.07
C LEU A 65 16.39 -7.13 -9.02
N ASP A 66 16.85 -5.90 -9.26
CA ASP A 66 16.74 -4.79 -8.31
C ASP A 66 15.58 -3.87 -8.70
N GLU A 67 14.61 -3.74 -7.78
CA GLU A 67 13.56 -2.73 -7.87
C GLU A 67 14.10 -1.36 -7.44
N ILE A 68 13.79 -0.32 -8.21
CA ILE A 68 14.07 1.07 -7.85
C ILE A 68 12.81 1.75 -7.32
N GLU A 69 12.95 2.59 -6.29
CA GLU A 69 11.85 3.43 -5.81
C GLU A 69 11.63 4.62 -6.76
N ILE A 70 10.39 4.77 -7.22
CA ILE A 70 9.99 5.80 -8.16
C ILE A 70 9.56 7.06 -7.40
N THR A 71 10.44 8.06 -7.38
CA THR A 71 10.20 9.34 -6.70
C THR A 71 9.65 10.43 -7.64
N SER A 72 9.72 10.23 -8.96
CA SER A 72 9.22 11.19 -9.96
C SER A 72 7.70 11.12 -10.19
N ALA A 73 7.05 10.07 -9.69
CA ALA A 73 5.63 9.84 -9.84
C ALA A 73 4.78 10.89 -9.11
N LYS A 74 3.59 11.17 -9.63
CA LYS A 74 2.66 12.20 -9.13
C LYS A 74 1.27 11.61 -8.87
N GLY A 75 0.47 12.31 -8.06
CA GLY A 75 -0.90 11.94 -7.75
C GLY A 75 -1.04 11.33 -6.35
N ASP A 76 -1.82 10.25 -6.24
CA ASP A 76 -2.02 9.49 -5.00
C ASP A 76 -0.79 8.60 -4.70
N VAL A 77 0.38 9.20 -4.54
CA VAL A 77 1.65 8.54 -4.18
C VAL A 77 2.36 9.35 -3.09
N GLY A 78 3.23 8.70 -2.33
CA GLY A 78 3.95 9.31 -1.21
C GLY A 78 3.15 9.33 0.10
N TYR A 79 3.54 10.22 1.01
CA TYR A 79 2.95 10.30 2.35
C TYR A 79 1.58 10.96 2.35
N GLY A 80 0.68 10.45 3.19
CA GLY A 80 -0.57 11.14 3.52
C GLY A 80 -1.79 10.69 2.72
N VAL A 81 -1.65 9.65 1.90
CA VAL A 81 -2.75 9.13 1.08
C VAL A 81 -3.80 8.48 1.97
N LYS A 82 -5.05 8.93 1.84
CA LYS A 82 -6.20 8.35 2.55
C LYS A 82 -6.77 7.15 1.78
N PRO A 83 -7.37 6.14 2.44
CA PRO A 83 -8.15 5.09 1.79
C PRO A 83 -9.18 5.64 0.81
N GLY A 84 -9.50 4.84 -0.21
CA GLY A 84 -10.48 5.20 -1.22
C GLY A 84 -10.33 4.35 -2.49
N LYS A 85 -11.30 4.49 -3.38
CA LYS A 85 -11.32 3.80 -4.68
C LYS A 85 -10.79 4.72 -5.78
N LYS A 86 -10.34 4.12 -6.89
CA LYS A 86 -9.91 4.83 -8.11
C LYS A 86 -8.81 5.88 -7.86
N LYS A 87 -7.90 5.58 -6.93
CA LYS A 87 -6.68 6.34 -6.69
C LYS A 87 -5.80 6.30 -7.94
N LYS A 88 -5.09 7.39 -8.23
CA LYS A 88 -4.33 7.53 -9.48
C LYS A 88 -2.90 7.97 -9.24
N ILE A 89 -1.97 7.23 -9.83
CA ILE A 89 -0.55 7.58 -9.93
C ILE A 89 -0.22 7.82 -11.40
N ILE A 90 0.50 8.91 -11.66
CA ILE A 90 0.95 9.32 -12.99
C ILE A 90 2.47 9.29 -12.97
N TRP A 91 3.07 8.47 -13.81
CA TRP A 91 4.52 8.26 -13.82
C TRP A 91 5.05 8.22 -15.26
N ASN A 92 6.14 8.94 -15.53
CA ASN A 92 6.86 8.87 -16.80
C ASN A 92 8.17 8.09 -16.61
N PRO A 93 8.24 6.81 -17.05
CA PRO A 93 9.42 5.95 -16.88
C PRO A 93 10.70 6.47 -17.54
N SER A 94 10.59 7.37 -18.52
CA SER A 94 11.76 7.96 -19.18
C SER A 94 12.58 8.84 -18.24
N ASN A 95 11.99 9.34 -17.14
CA ASN A 95 12.72 10.06 -16.10
C ASN A 95 13.72 9.16 -15.35
N GLU A 96 13.48 7.85 -15.33
CA GLU A 96 14.34 6.83 -14.73
C GLU A 96 15.21 6.12 -15.78
N GLY A 97 15.17 6.57 -17.03
CA GLY A 97 15.89 5.96 -18.15
C GLY A 97 15.29 4.62 -18.60
N ILE A 98 14.00 4.40 -18.35
CA ILE A 98 13.27 3.22 -18.82
C ILE A 98 12.60 3.57 -20.15
N SER A 99 12.99 2.86 -21.22
CA SER A 99 12.48 3.08 -22.58
C SER A 99 11.41 2.05 -22.99
N ASP A 100 11.48 0.82 -22.48
CA ASP A 100 10.48 -0.21 -22.77
C ASP A 100 9.32 -0.16 -21.78
N MET A 101 8.32 0.66 -22.11
CA MET A 101 7.12 0.80 -21.28
C MET A 101 6.14 -0.38 -21.43
N GLN A 102 6.28 -1.23 -22.46
CA GLN A 102 5.32 -2.33 -22.70
C GLN A 102 5.59 -3.53 -21.80
N ASN A 103 6.86 -3.79 -21.47
CA ASN A 103 7.27 -4.93 -20.64
C ASN A 103 7.66 -4.53 -19.20
N ILE A 104 7.32 -3.31 -18.80
CA ILE A 104 7.70 -2.78 -17.50
C ILE A 104 6.97 -3.52 -16.37
N LYS A 105 7.73 -3.93 -15.36
CA LYS A 105 7.20 -4.51 -14.13
C LYS A 105 7.28 -3.46 -13.03
N PHE A 106 6.18 -3.30 -12.28
CA PHE A 106 6.11 -2.38 -11.16
C PHE A 106 5.34 -2.98 -10.00
N SER A 107 5.61 -2.50 -8.79
CA SER A 107 4.94 -2.90 -7.56
C SER A 107 4.48 -1.66 -6.78
N LEU A 108 3.35 -1.79 -6.08
CA LEU A 108 2.82 -0.75 -5.20
C LEU A 108 2.81 -1.26 -3.77
N GLN A 109 3.35 -0.46 -2.85
CA GLN A 109 3.38 -0.77 -1.44
C GLN A 109 2.63 0.30 -0.64
N ALA A 110 1.82 -0.14 0.34
CA ALA A 110 1.12 0.74 1.26
C ALA A 110 1.57 0.47 2.71
N MET A 111 2.14 1.49 3.34
CA MET A 111 2.54 1.45 4.75
C MET A 111 1.74 2.48 5.55
N ALA A 112 1.27 2.09 6.73
CA ALA A 112 0.63 3.01 7.65
C ALA A 112 1.61 4.15 8.03
N SER A 113 1.26 5.41 7.81
CA SER A 113 2.17 6.55 8.04
C SER A 113 2.62 6.69 9.51
N GLY A 114 1.92 6.07 10.45
CA GLY A 114 2.30 6.03 11.87
C GLY A 114 3.33 4.95 12.23
N VAL A 115 3.59 3.98 11.36
CA VAL A 115 4.50 2.85 11.63
C VAL A 115 5.94 3.17 11.19
N GLY A 116 6.14 4.18 10.34
CA GLY A 116 7.44 4.57 9.79
C GLY A 116 8.27 5.58 10.60
N LYS A 117 7.76 6.13 11.72
CA LYS A 117 8.53 7.04 12.59
C LYS A 117 9.07 6.32 13.83
N LYS A 118 10.11 5.51 13.61
CA LYS A 118 11.18 5.28 14.60
C LYS A 118 12.53 5.39 13.90
N LYS A 119 12.97 6.62 13.63
CA LYS A 119 14.39 6.94 13.62
C LYS A 119 14.58 8.03 14.67
N LYS A 120 15.22 7.63 15.79
CA LYS A 120 15.87 8.54 16.73
C LYS A 120 17.02 9.23 16.01
#